data_AF-A0A372JHK4-F1
#
_entry.id   AF-A0A372JHK4-F1
#
_cell.length_a   1.000
_cell.length_b   1.000
_cell.length_c   1.000
_cell.angle_alpha   90.00
_cell.angle_beta   90.00
_cell.angle_gamma   90.00
#
_symmetry.space_group_name_H-M   'P 1'
#
loop_
_entity.id
_entity.type
_entity.pdbx_description
1 polymer ?
#
loop_
_entity_poly.entity_id
_entity_poly.type
_entity_poly.pdbx_seq_one_letter_code
_entity_poly.pdbx_strand_id
1 'polypeptide(L)'
;MSVDYVALARRRPDVFAVADGLAAMGEPIHIRGGEHEPPTRLFDASGRLLVSIEEPVEVTVASEIARLLGAEFAARVGAPVWWVDVRAVADIPEAARVARRFSDALVHWVGGTVYPEGETDAPAQSWRADPSNVSHPGA
;
A
#
# COMPACT_ATOMS: atom_id res chain seq x y z
N MET A 1 -3.57 -12.72 -2.65
CA MET A 1 -4.32 -11.65 -1.93
C MET A 1 -3.48 -10.38 -2.05
N SER A 2 -4.05 -9.22 -2.41
CA SER A 2 -3.28 -7.97 -2.46
C SER A 2 -2.72 -7.63 -1.09
N VAL A 3 -1.57 -6.93 -1.09
CA VAL A 3 -1.09 -6.27 0.13
C VAL A 3 -1.61 -4.84 0.07
N ASP A 4 -2.35 -4.43 1.09
CA ASP A 4 -3.01 -3.13 1.11
C ASP A 4 -2.31 -2.21 2.10
N TYR A 5 -1.92 -1.03 1.61
CA TYR A 5 -1.51 0.10 2.43
C TYR A 5 -2.64 1.13 2.44
N VAL A 6 -2.80 1.81 3.57
CA VAL A 6 -3.76 2.92 3.71
C VAL A 6 -2.96 4.17 4.04
N ALA A 7 -3.01 5.16 3.15
CA ALA A 7 -2.46 6.47 3.43
C ALA A 7 -3.59 7.38 3.94
N LEU A 8 -3.44 7.86 5.18
CA LEU A 8 -4.34 8.83 5.79
C LEU A 8 -3.71 10.22 5.70
N ALA A 9 -4.23 11.03 4.79
CA ALA A 9 -3.74 12.36 4.48
C ALA A 9 -4.53 13.48 5.19
N ARG A 10 -3.84 14.55 5.58
CA ARG A 10 -4.48 15.73 6.22
C ARG A 10 -5.19 16.66 5.24
N ARG A 11 -4.88 16.54 3.95
CA ARG A 11 -5.44 17.35 2.86
C ARG A 11 -5.75 16.43 1.68
N ARG A 12 -6.73 16.80 0.85
CA ARG A 12 -7.07 16.01 -0.35
C ARG A 12 -5.82 15.84 -1.21
N PRO A 13 -5.32 14.61 -1.41
CA PRO A 13 -4.17 14.38 -2.25
C PRO A 13 -4.58 14.36 -3.72
N ASP A 14 -3.68 14.86 -4.56
CA ASP A 14 -3.66 14.54 -5.99
C ASP A 14 -2.78 13.29 -6.17
N VAL A 15 -3.44 12.13 -6.31
CA VAL A 15 -2.77 10.83 -6.42
C VAL A 15 -1.97 10.72 -7.71
N PHE A 16 -2.43 11.35 -8.80
CA PHE A 16 -1.75 11.32 -10.07
C PHE A 16 -0.46 12.14 -10.00
N ALA A 17 -0.52 13.36 -9.47
CA ALA A 17 0.66 14.21 -9.32
C ALA A 17 1.74 13.59 -8.42
N VAL A 18 1.35 12.88 -7.35
CA VAL A 18 2.32 12.16 -6.50
C VAL A 18 2.96 10.99 -7.27
N ALA A 19 2.19 10.21 -8.01
CA ALA A 19 2.71 9.13 -8.83
C ALA A 19 3.64 9.63 -9.95
N ASP A 20 3.25 10.71 -10.61
CA ASP A 20 4.04 11.35 -11.67
C ASP A 20 5.36 11.90 -11.12
N GLY A 21 5.32 12.52 -9.94
CA GLY A 21 6.52 12.95 -9.22
C GLY A 21 7.49 11.79 -8.92
N LEU A 22 6.99 10.61 -8.54
CA LEU A 22 7.85 9.44 -8.32
C LEU A 22 8.51 8.94 -9.60
N ALA A 23 7.74 8.88 -10.70
CA ALA A 23 8.26 8.52 -12.01
C ALA A 23 9.34 9.51 -12.47
N ALA A 24 9.09 10.82 -12.32
CA ALA A 24 10.04 11.88 -12.64
C ALA A 24 11.33 11.81 -11.80
N MET A 25 11.24 11.31 -10.57
CA MET A 25 12.38 11.08 -9.67
C MET A 25 13.05 9.71 -9.89
N GLY A 26 12.72 9.00 -10.97
CA GLY A 26 13.40 7.80 -11.44
C GLY A 26 12.90 6.49 -10.84
N GLU A 27 11.72 6.44 -10.20
CA GLU A 27 11.06 5.16 -9.95
C GLU A 27 10.66 4.54 -11.30
N PRO A 28 11.08 3.29 -11.61
CA PRO A 28 10.77 2.60 -12.87
C PRO A 28 9.29 2.17 -13.00
N ILE A 29 8.39 3.15 -13.03
CA ILE A 29 6.95 2.95 -13.15
C ILE A 29 6.37 3.73 -14.34
N HIS A 30 5.27 3.21 -14.87
CA HIS A 30 4.40 3.88 -15.83
C HIS A 30 2.99 4.03 -15.26
N ILE A 31 2.35 5.17 -15.50
CA ILE A 31 1.04 5.51 -14.92
C ILE A 31 -0.04 5.33 -15.99
N ARG A 32 -1.18 4.74 -15.62
CA ARG A 32 -2.42 4.72 -16.43
C ARG A 32 -3.64 4.99 -15.54
N GLY A 33 -4.72 5.54 -16.11
CA GLY A 33 -5.85 6.06 -15.33
C GLY A 33 -5.51 7.41 -14.68
N GLY A 34 -6.33 7.89 -13.74
CA GLY A 34 -6.07 9.16 -13.04
C GLY A 34 -7.30 10.04 -12.87
N GLU A 35 -7.11 11.37 -12.82
CA GLU A 35 -8.11 12.40 -12.47
C GLU A 35 -9.48 12.27 -13.18
N HIS A 36 -9.54 11.59 -14.33
CA HIS A 36 -10.79 11.37 -15.07
C HIS A 36 -11.18 9.89 -15.24
N GLU A 37 -10.30 8.95 -14.88
CA GLU A 37 -10.51 7.51 -14.98
C GLU A 37 -9.87 6.79 -13.78
N PRO A 38 -10.47 6.90 -12.59
CA PRO A 38 -10.06 6.11 -11.43
C PRO A 38 -10.27 4.61 -11.69
N PRO A 39 -9.46 3.73 -11.06
CA PRO A 39 -8.33 4.04 -10.18
C PRO A 39 -7.06 4.42 -10.95
N THR A 40 -6.15 5.15 -10.29
CA THR A 40 -4.79 5.38 -10.81
C THR A 40 -4.01 4.08 -10.69
N ARG A 41 -3.31 3.65 -11.75
CA ARG A 41 -2.60 2.37 -11.79
C ARG A 41 -1.14 2.57 -12.17
N LEU A 42 -0.24 1.89 -11.45
CA LEU A 42 1.19 1.89 -11.68
C LEU A 42 1.63 0.55 -12.27
N PHE A 43 2.42 0.59 -13.33
CA PHE A 43 2.92 -0.56 -14.07
C PHE A 43 4.44 -0.56 -14.10
N ASP A 44 5.07 -1.73 -14.14
CA ASP A 44 6.51 -1.83 -14.40
C ASP A 44 6.84 -1.57 -15.88
N ALA A 45 8.14 -1.53 -16.20
CA ALA A 45 8.63 -1.31 -17.57
C ALA A 45 8.20 -2.39 -18.58
N SER A 46 7.78 -3.58 -18.11
CA SER A 46 7.23 -4.63 -18.96
C SER A 46 5.72 -4.51 -19.20
N GLY A 47 5.09 -3.50 -18.58
CA GLY A 47 3.64 -3.29 -18.68
C GLY A 47 2.82 -4.16 -17.74
N ARG A 48 3.44 -4.78 -16.74
CA ARG A 48 2.73 -5.56 -15.70
C ARG A 48 2.29 -4.63 -14.58
N LEU A 49 1.04 -4.79 -14.14
CA LEU A 49 0.46 -4.01 -13.05
C LEU A 49 1.22 -4.29 -11.74
N LEU A 50 1.58 -3.22 -11.04
CA LEU A 50 2.16 -3.27 -9.70
C LEU A 50 1.18 -2.79 -8.64
N VAL A 51 0.56 -1.63 -8.84
CA VAL A 51 -0.25 -0.96 -7.80
C VAL A 51 -1.52 -0.38 -8.41
N SER A 52 -2.65 -0.56 -7.71
CA SER A 52 -3.90 0.19 -7.93
C SER A 52 -4.12 1.15 -6.77
N ILE A 53 -4.35 2.42 -7.08
CA ILE A 53 -4.59 3.49 -6.11
C ILE A 53 -6.03 3.95 -6.30
N GLU A 54 -6.85 3.69 -5.29
CA GLU A 54 -8.26 4.07 -5.31
C GLU A 54 -8.44 5.58 -5.09
N GLU A 55 -9.63 6.09 -5.38
CA GLU A 55 -9.93 7.50 -5.18
C GLU A 55 -9.81 7.90 -3.70
N PRO A 56 -9.24 9.08 -3.40
CA PRO A 56 -9.25 9.61 -2.04
C PRO A 56 -10.67 9.84 -1.53
N VAL A 57 -11.00 9.26 -0.37
CA VAL A 57 -12.29 9.42 0.30
C VAL A 57 -12.10 10.20 1.59
N GLU A 58 -12.89 11.25 1.82
CA GLU A 58 -12.86 11.97 3.08
C GLU A 58 -13.59 11.17 4.17
N VAL A 59 -12.87 10.87 5.25
CA VAL A 59 -13.39 10.18 6.45
C VAL A 59 -13.47 11.20 7.57
N THR A 60 -14.70 11.53 7.96
CA THR A 60 -14.97 12.59 8.94
C THR A 60 -15.10 12.07 10.37
N VAL A 61 -15.21 10.74 10.56
CA VAL A 61 -15.51 10.15 11.87
C VAL A 61 -14.38 9.19 12.30
N ALA A 62 -13.76 9.47 13.44
CA ALA A 62 -12.64 8.67 13.96
C ALA A 62 -13.02 7.20 14.26
N SER A 63 -14.30 6.90 14.54
CA SER A 63 -14.76 5.53 14.78
C SER A 63 -14.67 4.64 13.53
N GLU A 64 -14.75 5.21 12.33
CA GLU A 64 -14.56 4.46 11.07
C GLU A 64 -13.11 4.02 10.90
N ILE A 65 -12.17 4.92 11.23
CA ILE A 65 -10.74 4.62 11.25
C ILE A 65 -10.45 3.54 12.30
N ALA A 66 -11.02 3.66 13.51
CA ALA A 66 -10.83 2.68 14.58
C ALA A 66 -11.37 1.29 14.22
N ARG A 67 -12.51 1.22 13.53
CA ARG A 67 -13.11 -0.04 13.09
C ARG A 67 -12.23 -0.78 12.08
N LEU A 68 -11.55 -0.06 11.19
CA LEU A 68 -10.77 -0.63 10.08
C LEU A 68 -9.30 -0.85 10.42
N LEU A 69 -8.67 0.09 11.13
CA LEU A 69 -7.22 0.11 11.40
C LEU A 69 -6.87 -0.10 12.88
N GLY A 70 -7.88 -0.28 13.73
CA GLY A 70 -7.72 -0.47 15.16
C GLY A 70 -7.73 0.83 15.97
N ALA A 71 -8.18 0.72 17.21
CA ALA A 71 -8.36 1.87 18.11
C ALA A 71 -7.03 2.58 18.44
N GLU A 72 -5.93 1.84 18.56
CA GLU A 72 -4.63 2.39 18.90
C GLU A 72 -4.08 3.31 17.79
N PHE A 73 -4.19 2.87 16.53
CA PHE A 73 -3.81 3.68 15.38
C PHE A 73 -4.74 4.89 15.23
N ALA A 74 -6.06 4.66 15.32
CA ALA A 74 -7.05 5.73 15.21
C ALA A 74 -6.89 6.82 16.29
N ALA A 75 -6.46 6.47 17.51
CA ALA A 75 -6.21 7.45 18.57
C ALA A 75 -5.08 8.43 18.23
N ARG A 76 -4.18 8.08 17.31
CA ARG A 76 -3.09 8.95 16.82
C ARG A 76 -3.49 9.80 15.62
N VAL A 77 -4.65 9.53 15.02
CA VAL A 77 -5.12 10.18 13.79
C VAL A 77 -6.32 11.06 14.09
N GLY A 78 -6.16 12.38 13.93
CA GLY A 78 -7.27 13.32 14.06
C GLY A 78 -8.11 13.38 12.79
N ALA A 79 -9.40 13.05 12.88
CA ALA A 79 -10.37 13.28 11.80
C ALA A 79 -10.74 14.78 11.69
N PRO A 80 -11.11 15.29 10.50
CA PRO A 80 -11.22 14.57 9.23
C PRO A 80 -9.87 14.25 8.58
N VAL A 81 -9.83 13.15 7.83
CA VAL A 81 -8.67 12.75 7.00
C VAL A 81 -9.14 12.28 5.62
N TRP A 82 -8.22 12.32 4.66
CA TRP A 82 -8.39 11.71 3.35
C TRP A 82 -7.80 10.31 3.36
N TRP A 83 -8.65 9.31 3.19
CA TRP A 83 -8.31 7.90 3.09
C TRP A 83 -7.95 7.55 1.65
N VAL A 84 -6.79 6.94 1.44
CA VAL A 84 -6.37 6.41 0.14
C VAL A 84 -5.98 4.95 0.29
N ASP A 85 -6.74 4.06 -0.36
CA ASP A 85 -6.38 2.65 -0.50
C ASP A 85 -5.31 2.49 -1.58
N VAL A 86 -4.18 1.90 -1.21
CA VAL A 86 -3.06 1.61 -2.11
C VAL A 86 -2.85 0.10 -2.13
N ARG A 87 -3.26 -0.53 -3.22
CA ARG A 87 -3.34 -2.00 -3.34
C ARG A 87 -2.20 -2.50 -4.22
N ALA A 88 -1.23 -3.17 -3.60
CA ALA A 88 -0.16 -3.86 -4.31
C ALA A 88 -0.63 -5.22 -4.83
N VAL A 89 -0.23 -5.57 -6.05
CA VAL A 89 -0.42 -6.93 -6.58
C VAL A 89 0.31 -7.94 -5.69
N ALA A 90 -0.41 -8.99 -5.31
CA ALA A 90 0.10 -10.10 -4.51
C ALA A 90 1.33 -10.76 -5.15
N ASP A 91 2.20 -11.35 -4.33
CA ASP A 91 3.30 -12.23 -4.78
C ASP A 91 4.33 -11.57 -5.73
N ILE A 92 4.27 -10.24 -5.87
CA ILE A 92 5.26 -9.42 -6.56
C ILE A 92 5.95 -8.52 -5.51
N PRO A 93 7.15 -8.87 -5.00
CA PRO A 93 7.83 -8.07 -3.97
C PRO A 93 8.03 -6.60 -4.37
N GLU A 94 8.28 -6.38 -5.66
CA GLU A 94 8.37 -5.07 -6.30
C GLU A 94 7.09 -4.24 -6.10
N ALA A 95 5.90 -4.85 -6.21
CA ALA A 95 4.62 -4.16 -6.06
C ALA A 95 4.43 -3.62 -4.63
N ALA A 96 4.78 -4.40 -3.62
CA ALA A 96 4.72 -3.96 -2.23
C ALA A 96 5.70 -2.80 -1.97
N ARG A 97 6.92 -2.87 -2.51
CA ARG A 97 7.90 -1.78 -2.42
C ARG A 97 7.38 -0.49 -3.05
N VAL A 98 6.84 -0.56 -4.27
CA VAL A 98 6.30 0.60 -4.98
C VAL A 98 5.08 1.17 -4.24
N ALA A 99 4.17 0.33 -3.76
CA ALA A 99 3.00 0.76 -2.99
C ALA A 99 3.39 1.49 -1.70
N ARG A 100 4.38 0.96 -0.97
CA ARG A 100 4.92 1.62 0.22
C ARG A 100 5.57 2.96 -0.13
N ARG A 101 6.45 2.99 -1.14
CA ARG A 101 7.12 4.23 -1.57
C ARG A 101 6.11 5.30 -1.99
N PHE A 102 5.06 4.91 -2.72
CA PHE A 102 3.95 5.80 -3.06
C PHE A 102 3.24 6.34 -1.83
N SER A 103 2.86 5.46 -0.90
CA SER A 103 2.16 5.85 0.33
C SER A 103 2.98 6.81 1.18
N ASP A 104 4.28 6.54 1.33
CA ASP A 104 5.22 7.40 2.07
C ASP A 104 5.39 8.76 1.37
N ALA A 105 5.54 8.78 0.04
CA ALA A 105 5.63 10.02 -0.72
C ALA A 105 4.36 10.86 -0.60
N LEU A 106 3.19 10.21 -0.66
CA LEU A 106 1.90 10.89 -0.51
C LEU A 106 1.84 11.59 0.85
N VAL A 107 2.03 10.87 1.95
CA VAL A 107 1.93 11.47 3.29
C VAL A 107 3.07 12.46 3.59
N HIS A 108 4.23 12.31 2.95
CA HIS A 108 5.31 13.30 3.02
C HIS A 108 4.87 14.65 2.45
N TRP A 109 4.25 14.67 1.28
CA TRP A 109 3.84 15.91 0.61
C TRP A 109 2.55 16.53 1.18
N VAL A 110 1.56 15.71 1.52
CA VAL A 110 0.27 16.22 2.00
C VAL A 110 0.13 16.26 3.52
N GLY A 111 1.09 15.67 4.25
CA GLY A 111 1.01 15.42 5.69
C GLY A 111 0.05 14.27 5.99
N GLY A 112 0.40 13.41 6.94
CA GLY A 112 -0.42 12.23 7.21
C GLY A 112 0.34 11.11 7.89
N THR A 113 -0.20 9.90 7.78
CA THR A 113 0.43 8.65 8.22
C THR A 113 0.02 7.49 7.32
N VAL A 114 0.81 6.41 7.31
CA VAL A 114 0.56 5.20 6.54
C VAL A 114 0.29 4.03 7.50
N TYR A 115 -0.69 3.22 7.16
CA TYR A 115 -0.93 1.91 7.77
C TYR A 115 -0.64 0.78 6.78
N PRO A 116 -0.04 -0.34 7.19
CA PRO A 116 0.61 -0.54 8.49
C PRO A 116 1.83 0.36 8.67
N GLU A 117 2.14 0.69 9.94
CA GLU A 117 3.37 1.42 10.30
C GLU A 117 4.58 0.47 10.23
N GLY A 118 5.76 0.99 9.87
CA GLY A 118 7.00 0.19 9.79
C GLY A 118 7.10 -0.69 8.54
N GLU A 119 8.26 -1.32 8.30
CA GLU A 119 8.42 -2.28 7.19
C GLU A 119 7.38 -3.39 7.32
N THR A 120 6.63 -3.64 6.24
CA THR A 120 5.75 -4.80 6.17
C THR A 120 6.65 -6.03 6.18
N ASP A 121 6.74 -6.70 7.33
CA ASP A 121 7.22 -8.07 7.36
C ASP A 121 6.20 -8.87 6.53
N ALA A 122 6.52 -9.09 5.25
CA ALA A 122 5.70 -9.94 4.40
C ALA A 122 5.53 -11.25 5.16
N PRO A 123 4.31 -11.78 5.34
CA PRO A 123 4.15 -13.00 6.12
C PRO A 123 5.03 -14.06 5.47
N ALA A 124 6.07 -14.48 6.18
CA ALA A 124 6.85 -15.64 5.80
C ALA A 124 5.81 -16.74 5.53
N GLN A 125 5.80 -17.28 4.31
CA GLN A 125 4.89 -18.34 3.91
C GLN A 125 5.20 -19.58 4.76
N SER A 126 4.67 -19.63 5.98
CA SER A 126 4.74 -20.79 6.85
C SER A 126 3.63 -21.76 6.44
N TRP A 127 3.74 -22.30 5.23
CA TRP A 127 3.07 -23.56 4.95
C TRP A 127 4.01 -24.65 5.49
N ARG A 128 3.54 -25.31 6.54
CA ARG A 128 4.14 -26.51 7.10
C ARG A 128 4.25 -27.56 5.99
N ALA A 129 5.46 -27.84 5.54
CA ALA A 129 5.86 -29.20 5.21
C ALA A 129 6.96 -29.56 6.19
N ASP A 130 6.57 -30.27 7.26
CA ASP A 130 7.52 -30.93 8.14
C ASP A 130 8.16 -32.10 7.36
N PRO A 131 9.47 -32.08 7.05
CA PRO A 131 10.14 -33.22 6.43
C PRO A 131 10.70 -34.19 7.50
N SER A 132 10.15 -34.19 8.72
CA SER A 132 10.55 -35.11 9.79
C SER A 132 9.80 -36.44 9.75
N ASN A 133 9.73 -37.09 8.59
CA ASN A 133 9.50 -38.54 8.57
C ASN A 133 10.17 -39.20 7.36
N VAL A 134 11.50 -39.13 7.32
CA VAL A 134 12.32 -40.10 6.60
C VAL A 134 13.42 -40.56 7.54
N SER A 135 13.10 -41.55 8.37
CA SER A 135 14.13 -42.39 8.97
C SER A 135 14.73 -43.28 7.87
N HIS A 136 16.01 -43.04 7.58
CA HIS A 136 16.90 -43.93 6.84
C HIS A 136 18.14 -44.18 7.72
N PRO A 137 19.01 -45.16 7.42
CA PRO A 137 18.81 -46.61 7.33
C PRO A 137 19.79 -47.34 8.30
N GLY A 138 19.68 -48.66 8.47
CA GLY A 138 20.80 -49.40 9.06
C GLY A 138 20.52 -50.86 9.42
N ALA A 139 21.34 -51.73 8.82
CA ALA A 139 21.57 -53.17 9.06
C ALA A 139 20.64 -54.15 8.33
#